data_AF-A0A2T2QV36-F1
#
_entry.id   AF-A0A2T2QV36-F1
#
_cell.length_a   1.000
_cell.length_b   1.000
_cell.length_c   1.000
_cell.angle_alpha   90.00
_cell.angle_beta   90.00
_cell.angle_gamma   90.00
#
_symmetry.space_group_name_H-M   'P 1'
#
loop_
_entity.id
_entity.type
_entity.pdbx_description
1 polymer ?
#
loop_
_entity_poly.entity_id
_entity_poly.type
_entity_poly.pdbx_seq_one_letter_code
_entity_poly.pdbx_strand_id
1 'polypeptide(L)'
;MFDMSCHYTQVLKSIPWCAIIIAMTNVFDLKQFANEKGLELPHQSAILEEATENIVSKYSHDKEQIKDNFDSMIFETEKEAYNVYLKHEQQYGERVFNAFFEYLQENKEINAINEAGSVLGSYFYSLDRFFLSLKQSRTVRAGKTFEGITRNLFKILDYPFEEQVTIDGGNTPDFLMPSAEHYEANAPDCIIFTSKRTLRERWRQIVTEGTRGLGFYLATMDEGISKAQLNEMQHNRIFVVVPEQIKTKKYSETVNVLSFTRFFNDYLDPAVERWRRNGVIS
;
A
#
# COMPACT_ATOMS: atom_id res chain seq x y z
N MET A 1 -49.26 -28.28 39.87
CA MET A 1 -48.27 -28.50 38.79
C MET A 1 -48.96 -28.13 37.49
N PHE A 2 -48.88 -26.86 37.10
CA PHE A 2 -49.41 -26.36 35.83
C PHE A 2 -48.24 -25.84 35.02
N ASP A 3 -48.08 -26.43 33.84
CA ASP A 3 -46.99 -26.27 32.89
C ASP A 3 -47.08 -24.89 32.22
N MET A 4 -45.96 -24.15 32.23
CA MET A 4 -45.85 -22.75 31.83
C MET A 4 -44.92 -22.59 30.62
N SER A 5 -45.06 -23.49 29.64
CA SER A 5 -44.15 -23.61 28.48
C SER A 5 -44.73 -23.18 27.13
N CYS A 6 -45.86 -22.46 27.08
CA CYS A 6 -46.56 -22.21 25.80
C CYS A 6 -46.89 -20.75 25.45
N HIS A 7 -46.23 -19.74 26.02
CA HIS A 7 -46.54 -18.32 25.70
C HIS A 7 -45.39 -17.44 25.19
N TYR A 8 -44.17 -17.97 25.01
CA TYR A 8 -43.04 -17.16 24.53
C TYR A 8 -42.66 -17.35 23.05
N THR A 9 -43.31 -18.26 22.33
CA THR A 9 -42.88 -18.70 20.98
C THR A 9 -43.72 -18.18 19.81
N GLN A 10 -44.63 -17.21 20.02
CA GLN A 10 -45.50 -16.71 18.94
C GLN A 10 -45.36 -15.23 18.55
N VAL A 11 -44.54 -14.41 19.24
CA VAL A 11 -44.44 -12.97 18.94
C VAL A 11 -43.22 -12.59 18.05
N LEU A 12 -42.30 -13.53 17.77
CA LEU A 12 -41.06 -13.24 17.01
C LEU A 12 -41.09 -13.65 15.53
N LYS A 13 -42.24 -14.08 14.97
CA LYS A 13 -42.32 -14.61 13.59
C LYS A 13 -42.79 -13.62 12.51
N SER A 14 -42.94 -12.33 12.80
CA SER A 14 -43.54 -11.39 11.84
C SER A 14 -42.83 -10.05 11.66
N ILE A 15 -41.55 -9.93 12.06
CA ILE A 15 -40.75 -8.75 11.69
C ILE A 15 -40.04 -9.06 10.37
N PRO A 16 -40.36 -8.37 9.25
CA PRO A 16 -39.65 -8.57 7.99
C PRO A 16 -38.16 -8.28 8.20
N TRP A 17 -37.27 -9.10 7.61
CA TRP A 17 -35.82 -8.87 7.66
C TRP A 17 -35.43 -7.45 7.23
N CYS A 18 -36.19 -6.84 6.31
CA CYS A 18 -36.02 -5.45 5.91
C CYS A 18 -36.29 -4.44 7.04
N ALA A 19 -37.23 -4.71 7.95
CA ALA A 19 -37.51 -3.84 9.11
C ALA A 19 -36.44 -3.98 10.22
N ILE A 20 -35.84 -5.16 10.37
CA ILE A 20 -34.65 -5.36 11.21
C ILE A 20 -33.45 -4.59 10.63
N ILE A 21 -33.27 -4.66 9.30
CA ILE A 21 -32.22 -3.91 8.59
C ILE A 21 -32.45 -2.40 8.70
N ILE A 22 -33.71 -1.92 8.61
CA ILE A 22 -34.05 -0.50 8.78
C ILE A 22 -33.85 -0.06 10.26
N ALA A 23 -34.15 -0.88 11.26
CA ALA A 23 -33.76 -0.57 12.65
C ALA A 23 -32.22 -0.53 12.84
N MET A 24 -31.46 -1.27 12.03
CA MET A 24 -30.00 -1.22 11.95
C MET A 24 -29.45 -0.04 11.11
N THR A 25 -30.31 0.82 10.54
CA THR A 25 -29.89 2.02 9.77
C THR A 25 -29.67 3.27 10.61
N ASN A 26 -29.91 3.24 11.92
CA ASN A 26 -29.65 4.37 12.82
C ASN A 26 -28.56 4.05 13.87
N VAL A 27 -27.56 3.25 13.49
CA VAL A 27 -26.36 3.04 14.30
C VAL A 27 -25.49 4.29 14.18
N PHE A 28 -25.24 4.96 15.30
CA PHE A 28 -24.36 6.12 15.37
C PHE A 28 -23.00 5.77 14.73
N ASP A 29 -22.60 6.50 13.69
CA ASP A 29 -21.38 6.21 12.94
C ASP A 29 -20.20 7.00 13.51
N LEU A 30 -19.36 6.34 14.31
CA LEU A 30 -18.17 6.96 14.91
C LEU A 30 -17.18 7.49 13.87
N LYS A 31 -17.12 6.89 12.68
CA LYS A 31 -16.21 7.34 11.62
C LYS A 31 -16.74 8.61 10.98
N GLN A 32 -18.05 8.66 10.70
CA GLN A 32 -18.67 9.89 10.22
C GLN A 32 -18.54 11.02 11.25
N PHE A 33 -18.82 10.72 12.52
CA PHE A 33 -18.63 11.67 13.63
C PHE A 33 -17.19 12.20 13.71
N ALA A 34 -16.19 11.33 13.60
CA ALA A 34 -14.79 11.73 13.58
C ALA A 34 -14.49 12.70 12.42
N ASN A 35 -14.96 12.39 11.22
CA ASN A 35 -14.78 13.26 10.04
C ASN A 35 -15.44 14.63 10.24
N GLU A 36 -16.65 14.68 10.81
CA GLU A 36 -17.37 15.94 11.09
C GLU A 36 -16.64 16.81 12.13
N LYS A 37 -15.86 16.19 13.02
CA LYS A 37 -14.97 16.87 13.98
C LYS A 37 -13.59 17.21 13.38
N GLY A 38 -13.36 16.95 12.09
CA GLY A 38 -12.06 17.16 11.44
C GLY A 38 -10.95 16.24 11.96
N LEU A 39 -11.33 15.09 12.54
CA LEU A 39 -10.41 14.08 13.00
C LEU A 39 -10.15 13.11 11.86
N GLU A 40 -8.91 13.07 11.39
CA GLU A 40 -8.52 12.19 10.30
C GLU A 40 -7.19 11.49 10.60
N LEU A 41 -7.04 10.29 10.04
CA LEU A 41 -5.76 9.62 9.96
C LEU A 41 -4.90 10.30 8.89
N PRO A 42 -3.59 10.48 9.13
CA PRO A 42 -2.69 10.97 8.10
C PRO A 42 -2.81 10.19 6.79
N HIS A 43 -2.64 10.90 5.68
CA HIS A 43 -2.62 10.28 4.37
C HIS A 43 -1.47 9.27 4.25
N GLN A 44 -1.62 8.26 3.40
CA GLN A 44 -0.62 7.19 3.28
C GLN A 44 0.76 7.73 2.85
N SER A 45 0.78 8.73 1.97
CA SER A 45 2.02 9.36 1.53
C SER A 45 2.78 9.98 2.70
N ALA A 46 2.11 10.71 3.60
CA ALA A 46 2.74 11.33 4.76
C ALA A 46 3.35 10.30 5.72
N ILE A 47 2.63 9.21 6.00
CA ILE A 47 3.15 8.10 6.82
C ILE A 47 4.39 7.49 6.17
N LEU A 48 4.37 7.36 4.85
CA LEU A 48 5.46 6.75 4.12
C LEU A 48 6.67 7.67 4.00
N GLU A 49 6.47 8.96 3.81
CA GLU A 49 7.51 9.99 3.85
C GLU A 49 8.19 10.02 5.21
N GLU A 50 7.42 10.03 6.31
CA GLU A 50 7.96 9.95 7.68
C GLU A 50 8.78 8.66 7.87
N ALA A 51 8.26 7.51 7.44
CA ALA A 51 8.98 6.25 7.54
C ALA A 51 10.25 6.20 6.68
N THR A 52 10.21 6.72 5.46
CA THR A 52 11.39 6.81 4.59
C THR A 52 12.45 7.70 5.23
N GLU A 53 12.08 8.87 5.74
CA GLU A 53 13.02 9.79 6.40
C GLU A 53 13.66 9.16 7.65
N ASN A 54 12.86 8.44 8.46
CA ASN A 54 13.37 7.71 9.64
C ASN A 54 14.40 6.63 9.27
N ILE A 55 14.29 6.01 8.08
CA ILE A 55 15.26 5.01 7.62
C ILE A 55 16.46 5.69 6.96
N VAL A 56 16.24 6.63 6.05
CA VAL A 56 17.30 7.34 5.31
C VAL A 56 18.26 8.08 6.24
N SER A 57 17.74 8.66 7.33
CA SER A 57 18.57 9.29 8.36
C SER A 57 19.55 8.33 9.05
N LYS A 58 19.23 7.02 9.13
CA LYS A 58 20.17 5.99 9.63
C LYS A 58 21.34 5.74 8.69
N TYR A 59 21.16 6.04 7.39
CA TYR A 59 22.18 5.93 6.35
C TYR A 59 22.85 7.28 6.05
N SER A 60 22.73 8.26 6.95
CA SER A 60 23.34 9.59 6.84
C SER A 60 22.97 10.37 5.57
N HIS A 61 21.84 10.02 4.94
CA HIS A 61 21.40 10.62 3.67
C HIS A 61 22.39 10.46 2.52
N ASP A 62 23.36 9.53 2.62
CA ASP A 62 24.37 9.30 1.60
C ASP A 62 23.81 8.42 0.47
N LYS A 63 23.87 8.89 -0.78
CA LYS A 63 23.27 8.20 -1.93
C LYS A 63 23.95 6.88 -2.25
N GLU A 64 25.27 6.79 -2.06
CA GLU A 64 26.01 5.56 -2.33
C GLU A 64 25.62 4.50 -1.28
N GLN A 65 25.57 4.88 0.00
CA GLN A 65 25.07 4.02 1.07
C GLN A 65 23.62 3.58 0.84
N ILE A 66 22.73 4.48 0.41
CA ILE A 66 21.34 4.14 0.12
C ILE A 66 21.24 3.14 -1.02
N LYS A 67 22.01 3.35 -2.09
CA LYS A 67 22.02 2.44 -3.25
C LYS A 67 22.59 1.07 -2.89
N ASP A 68 23.70 1.03 -2.15
CA ASP A 68 24.36 -0.22 -1.71
C ASP A 68 23.50 -1.01 -0.74
N ASN A 69 22.61 -0.34 0.01
CA ASN A 69 21.72 -0.96 0.99
C ASN A 69 20.25 -1.02 0.54
N PHE A 70 19.97 -0.76 -0.74
CA PHE A 70 18.60 -0.59 -1.25
C PHE A 70 17.67 -1.75 -0.91
N ASP A 71 18.17 -2.98 -1.03
CA ASP A 71 17.44 -4.21 -0.69
C ASP A 71 16.99 -4.22 0.77
N SER A 72 17.91 -3.94 1.70
CA SER A 72 17.63 -3.89 3.14
C SER A 72 16.68 -2.73 3.46
N MET A 73 16.89 -1.58 2.83
CA MET A 73 16.07 -0.39 3.03
C MET A 73 14.62 -0.60 2.64
N ILE A 74 14.32 -1.41 1.61
CA ILE A 74 12.94 -1.77 1.30
C ILE A 74 12.25 -2.43 2.49
N PHE A 75 12.88 -3.46 3.07
CA PHE A 75 12.32 -4.19 4.20
C PHE A 75 12.23 -3.33 5.47
N GLU A 76 13.28 -2.56 5.75
CA GLU A 76 13.33 -1.66 6.91
C GLU A 76 12.27 -0.56 6.82
N THR A 77 12.11 0.05 5.64
CA THR A 77 11.12 1.10 5.42
C THR A 77 9.70 0.54 5.47
N GLU A 78 9.47 -0.68 4.97
CA GLU A 78 8.14 -1.32 5.07
C GLU A 78 7.77 -1.59 6.54
N LYS A 79 8.72 -2.09 7.33
CA LYS A 79 8.53 -2.30 8.77
C LYS A 79 8.31 -0.97 9.50
N GLU A 80 9.07 0.06 9.15
CA GLU A 80 8.93 1.37 9.76
C GLU A 80 7.60 2.04 9.39
N ALA A 81 7.16 1.96 8.13
CA ALA A 81 5.86 2.47 7.69
C ALA A 81 4.70 1.82 8.46
N TYR A 82 4.82 0.53 8.78
CA TYR A 82 3.85 -0.15 9.64
C TYR A 82 3.87 0.39 11.07
N ASN A 83 5.05 0.61 11.66
CA ASN A 83 5.19 1.17 13.01
C ASN A 83 4.64 2.60 13.12
N VAL A 84 5.03 3.46 12.17
CA VAL A 84 4.54 4.84 12.06
C VAL A 84 3.03 4.85 11.88
N TYR A 85 2.49 3.98 11.04
CA TYR A 85 1.04 3.84 10.89
C TYR A 85 0.36 3.47 12.23
N LEU A 86 0.86 2.47 12.96
CA LEU A 86 0.25 2.05 14.23
C LEU A 86 0.26 3.18 15.27
N LYS A 87 1.33 3.97 15.31
CA LYS A 87 1.43 5.16 16.16
C LYS A 87 0.35 6.18 15.82
N HIS A 88 0.18 6.51 14.54
CA HIS A 88 -0.86 7.43 14.08
C HIS A 88 -2.28 6.85 14.29
N GLU A 89 -2.46 5.53 14.13
CA GLU A 89 -3.72 4.84 14.39
C GLU A 89 -4.13 4.94 15.86
N GLN A 90 -3.18 4.74 16.77
CA GLN A 90 -3.43 4.90 18.21
C GLN A 90 -3.79 6.33 18.56
N GLN A 91 -3.02 7.31 18.07
CA GLN A 91 -3.28 8.74 18.33
C GLN A 91 -4.62 9.20 17.76
N TYR A 92 -4.98 8.72 16.57
CA TYR A 92 -6.29 8.97 15.98
C TYR A 92 -7.41 8.35 16.82
N GLY A 93 -7.28 7.08 17.22
CA GLY A 93 -8.26 6.42 18.08
C GLY A 93 -8.48 7.14 19.41
N GLU A 94 -7.39 7.59 20.05
CA GLU A 94 -7.45 8.41 21.27
C GLU A 94 -8.23 9.70 21.05
N ARG A 95 -7.93 10.46 19.99
CA ARG A 95 -8.62 11.70 19.66
C ARG A 95 -10.11 11.48 19.39
N VAL A 96 -10.45 10.41 18.66
CA VAL A 96 -11.85 10.05 18.38
C VAL A 96 -12.59 9.68 19.66
N PHE A 97 -11.96 8.89 20.54
CA PHE A 97 -12.60 8.53 21.81
C PHE A 97 -12.76 9.74 22.72
N ASN A 98 -11.79 10.64 22.82
CA ASN A 98 -11.93 11.86 23.61
C ASN A 98 -13.12 12.69 23.11
N ALA A 99 -13.21 12.94 21.79
CA ALA A 99 -14.35 13.66 21.21
C ALA A 99 -15.69 12.92 21.41
N PHE A 100 -15.69 11.59 21.35
CA PHE A 100 -16.88 10.78 21.57
C PHE A 100 -17.34 10.83 23.03
N PHE A 101 -16.42 10.76 24.01
CA PHE A 101 -16.77 10.91 25.42
C PHE A 101 -17.26 12.32 25.75
N GLU A 102 -16.67 13.37 25.16
CA GLU A 102 -17.18 14.73 25.24
C GLU A 102 -18.63 14.82 24.72
N TYR A 103 -18.91 14.24 23.55
CA TYR A 103 -20.26 14.16 22.99
C TYR A 103 -21.24 13.44 23.94
N LEU A 104 -20.85 12.30 24.52
CA LEU A 104 -21.70 11.56 25.46
C LEU A 104 -22.00 12.37 26.72
N GLN A 105 -21.01 13.11 27.22
CA GLN A 105 -21.16 13.96 28.41
C GLN A 105 -22.07 15.17 28.12
N GLU A 106 -21.89 15.82 26.97
CA GLU A 106 -22.73 16.95 26.53
C GLU A 106 -24.21 16.55 26.40
N ASN A 107 -24.47 15.34 25.89
CA ASN A 107 -25.82 14.78 25.74
C ASN A 107 -26.35 14.12 27.03
N LYS A 108 -25.57 14.17 28.13
CA LYS A 108 -25.90 13.56 29.44
C LYS A 108 -26.15 12.05 29.38
N GLU A 109 -25.55 11.38 28.38
CA GLU A 109 -25.62 9.92 28.22
C GLU A 109 -24.68 9.19 29.17
N ILE A 110 -23.63 9.87 29.65
CA ILE A 110 -22.74 9.39 30.70
C ILE A 110 -22.56 10.47 31.75
N ASN A 111 -22.89 10.15 33.00
CA ASN A 111 -22.77 11.09 34.14
C ASN A 111 -21.76 10.60 35.19
N ALA A 112 -21.44 9.31 35.19
CA ALA A 112 -20.47 8.72 36.11
C ALA A 112 -19.71 7.55 35.46
N ILE A 113 -18.49 7.29 35.94
CA ILE A 113 -17.58 6.27 35.37
C ILE A 113 -18.14 4.85 35.46
N ASN A 114 -18.98 4.56 36.46
CA ASN A 114 -19.63 3.25 36.62
C ASN A 114 -20.70 2.98 35.54
N GLU A 115 -21.15 4.00 34.82
CA GLU A 115 -22.08 3.88 33.69
C GLU A 115 -21.35 3.54 32.37
N ALA A 116 -20.03 3.76 32.31
CA ALA A 116 -19.25 3.67 31.08
C ALA A 116 -19.41 2.32 30.36
N GLY A 117 -19.43 1.20 31.10
CA GLY A 117 -19.63 -0.12 30.51
C GLY A 117 -20.99 -0.28 29.83
N SER A 118 -22.06 0.22 30.45
CA SER A 118 -23.42 0.16 29.88
C SER A 118 -23.57 1.07 28.67
N VAL A 119 -23.01 2.28 28.74
CA VAL A 119 -23.02 3.25 27.64
C VAL A 119 -22.21 2.71 26.47
N LEU A 120 -20.96 2.29 26.67
CA LEU A 120 -20.17 1.68 25.59
C LEU A 120 -20.84 0.42 25.02
N GLY A 121 -21.57 -0.33 25.85
CA GLY A 121 -22.39 -1.46 25.44
C GLY A 121 -23.53 -1.08 24.49
N SER A 122 -24.20 0.06 24.70
CA SER A 122 -25.24 0.53 23.76
C SER A 122 -24.65 0.98 22.43
N TYR A 123 -23.39 1.42 22.42
CA TYR A 123 -22.63 1.80 21.23
C TYR A 123 -21.76 0.66 20.65
N PHE A 124 -21.96 -0.59 21.08
CA PHE A 124 -21.09 -1.71 20.70
C PHE A 124 -20.90 -1.84 19.17
N TYR A 125 -21.99 -1.81 18.40
CA TYR A 125 -21.91 -1.92 16.94
C TYR A 125 -21.28 -0.70 16.27
N SER A 126 -21.39 0.48 16.88
CA SER A 126 -20.69 1.68 16.42
C SER A 126 -19.18 1.54 16.58
N LEU A 127 -18.74 1.03 17.73
CA LEU A 127 -17.33 0.73 18.02
C LEU A 127 -16.80 -0.38 17.11
N ASP A 128 -17.54 -1.47 16.94
CA ASP A 128 -17.16 -2.57 16.04
C ASP A 128 -16.97 -2.11 14.60
N ARG A 129 -17.92 -1.32 14.06
CA ARG A 129 -17.79 -0.71 12.72
C ARG A 129 -16.58 0.22 12.63
N PHE A 130 -16.31 1.00 13.66
CA PHE A 130 -15.14 1.86 13.71
C PHE A 130 -13.84 1.04 13.63
N PHE A 131 -13.67 0.01 14.47
CA PHE A 131 -12.49 -0.86 14.45
C PHE A 131 -12.36 -1.64 13.14
N LEU A 132 -13.48 -2.08 12.55
CA LEU A 132 -13.49 -2.70 11.24
C LEU A 132 -12.98 -1.74 10.17
N SER A 133 -13.38 -0.47 10.22
CA SER A 133 -12.93 0.55 9.28
C SER A 133 -11.42 0.82 9.39
N LEU A 134 -10.86 0.83 10.62
CA LEU A 134 -9.43 0.94 10.86
C LEU A 134 -8.67 -0.27 10.29
N LYS A 135 -9.19 -1.48 10.52
CA LYS A 135 -8.62 -2.71 9.94
C LYS A 135 -8.62 -2.68 8.41
N GLN A 136 -9.70 -2.24 7.79
CA GLN A 136 -9.78 -2.11 6.33
C GLN A 136 -8.79 -1.06 5.80
N SER A 137 -8.66 0.08 6.48
CA SER A 137 -7.66 1.12 6.19
C SER A 137 -6.24 0.53 6.19
N ARG A 138 -5.88 -0.27 7.20
CA ARG A 138 -4.59 -0.97 7.28
C ARG A 138 -4.32 -1.84 6.05
N THR A 139 -5.28 -2.68 5.67
CA THR A 139 -5.13 -3.61 4.54
C THR A 139 -4.94 -2.86 3.22
N VAL A 140 -5.71 -1.80 2.97
CA VAL A 140 -5.59 -1.01 1.74
C VAL A 140 -4.22 -0.34 1.66
N ARG A 141 -3.76 0.26 2.77
CA ARG A 141 -2.48 0.98 2.81
C ARG A 141 -1.29 0.04 2.57
N ALA A 142 -1.28 -1.14 3.19
CA ALA A 142 -0.23 -2.13 2.96
C ALA A 142 -0.02 -2.49 1.47
N GLY A 143 -1.10 -2.45 0.66
CA GLY A 143 -1.03 -2.77 -0.77
C GLY A 143 -0.23 -1.78 -1.62
N LYS A 144 -0.16 -0.50 -1.21
CA LYS A 144 0.54 0.58 -1.93
C LYS A 144 1.92 0.93 -1.34
N THR A 145 2.27 0.35 -0.19
CA THR A 145 3.50 0.69 0.52
C THR A 145 4.75 0.41 -0.33
N PHE A 146 4.83 -0.75 -0.99
CA PHE A 146 6.01 -1.13 -1.77
C PHE A 146 6.32 -0.16 -2.91
N GLU A 147 5.31 0.18 -3.72
CA GLU A 147 5.42 1.16 -4.80
C GLU A 147 5.90 2.52 -4.27
N GLY A 148 5.32 2.98 -3.17
CA GLY A 148 5.71 4.24 -2.57
C GLY A 148 7.12 4.24 -1.97
N ILE A 149 7.59 3.11 -1.41
CA ILE A 149 8.97 2.98 -0.94
C ILE A 149 9.92 3.10 -2.12
N THR A 150 9.68 2.34 -3.20
CA THR A 150 10.50 2.39 -4.40
C THR A 150 10.53 3.80 -4.99
N ARG A 151 9.38 4.47 -5.08
CA ARG A 151 9.27 5.88 -5.50
C ARG A 151 10.16 6.79 -4.66
N ASN A 152 10.02 6.76 -3.34
CA ASN A 152 10.75 7.67 -2.47
C ASN A 152 12.26 7.44 -2.55
N LEU A 153 12.70 6.16 -2.58
CA LEU A 153 14.12 5.83 -2.73
C LEU A 153 14.67 6.27 -4.10
N PHE A 154 13.91 6.09 -5.19
CA PHE A 154 14.33 6.59 -6.51
C PHE A 154 14.46 8.12 -6.54
N LYS A 155 13.56 8.85 -5.86
CA LYS A 155 13.66 10.31 -5.73
C LYS A 155 14.93 10.71 -4.97
N ILE A 156 15.22 10.04 -3.86
CA ILE A 156 16.41 10.35 -3.03
C ILE A 156 17.71 10.06 -3.80
N LEU A 157 17.71 9.04 -4.66
CA LEU A 157 18.83 8.71 -5.53
C LEU A 157 18.94 9.61 -6.77
N ASP A 158 18.04 10.60 -6.94
CA ASP A 158 17.94 11.49 -8.10
C ASP A 158 17.86 10.74 -9.45
N TYR A 159 17.16 9.60 -9.48
CA TYR A 159 16.89 8.92 -10.75
C TYR A 159 15.83 9.70 -11.55
N PRO A 160 16.02 9.90 -12.86
CA PRO A 160 15.04 10.59 -13.70
C PRO A 160 13.89 9.64 -14.02
N PHE A 161 12.66 10.03 -13.67
CA PHE A 161 11.46 9.29 -14.03
C PHE A 161 10.22 10.18 -14.04
N GLU A 162 9.22 9.73 -14.78
CA GLU A 162 7.84 10.23 -14.72
C GLU A 162 6.90 9.12 -14.22
N GLU A 163 5.86 9.55 -13.50
CA GLU A 163 4.80 8.68 -12.98
C GLU A 163 3.51 8.91 -13.77
N GLN A 164 2.59 7.94 -13.75
CA GLN A 164 1.25 8.07 -14.34
C GLN A 164 1.23 8.34 -15.85
N VAL A 165 2.29 7.95 -16.57
CA VAL A 165 2.36 8.08 -18.03
C VAL A 165 1.68 6.89 -18.69
N THR A 166 0.67 7.13 -19.54
CA THR A 166 0.10 6.09 -20.39
C THR A 166 0.96 5.90 -21.63
N ILE A 167 1.50 4.70 -21.81
CA ILE A 167 2.27 4.30 -22.98
C ILE A 167 1.41 3.48 -23.95
N ASP A 168 2.02 3.03 -25.06
CA ASP A 168 1.34 2.22 -26.07
C ASP A 168 0.61 1.01 -25.46
N GLY A 169 -0.52 0.62 -26.06
CA GLY A 169 -1.34 -0.48 -25.55
C GLY A 169 -2.15 -0.15 -24.29
N GLY A 170 -2.18 1.12 -23.87
CA GLY A 170 -2.97 1.59 -22.72
C GLY A 170 -2.38 1.23 -21.36
N ASN A 171 -1.13 0.77 -21.33
CA ASN A 171 -0.43 0.49 -20.08
C ASN A 171 -0.02 1.77 -19.38
N THR A 172 -0.07 1.79 -18.06
CA THR A 172 0.43 2.89 -17.23
C THR A 172 1.43 2.31 -16.23
N PRO A 173 2.73 2.23 -16.60
CA PRO A 173 3.75 1.80 -15.66
C PRO A 173 3.86 2.74 -14.47
N ASP A 174 4.33 2.21 -13.34
CA ASP A 174 4.54 3.04 -12.14
C ASP A 174 5.64 4.08 -12.38
N PHE A 175 6.69 3.71 -13.12
CA PHE A 175 7.81 4.59 -13.47
C PHE A 175 8.23 4.42 -14.93
N LEU A 176 8.27 5.54 -15.65
CA LEU A 176 8.84 5.63 -16.99
C LEU A 176 10.10 6.47 -16.94
N MET A 177 11.24 5.91 -17.36
CA MET A 177 12.55 6.54 -17.25
C MET A 177 13.18 6.73 -18.64
N PRO A 178 13.72 7.92 -18.98
CA PRO A 178 13.83 9.10 -18.13
C PRO A 178 12.57 10.00 -18.12
N SER A 179 11.79 10.02 -19.21
CA SER A 179 10.60 10.88 -19.37
C SER A 179 9.65 10.35 -20.46
N ALA A 180 8.39 10.82 -20.48
CA ALA A 180 7.45 10.53 -21.56
C ALA A 180 7.92 11.11 -22.90
N GLU A 181 8.51 12.30 -22.88
CA GLU A 181 9.06 12.94 -24.08
C GLU A 181 10.14 12.07 -24.74
N HIS A 182 11.08 11.55 -23.94
CA HIS A 182 12.12 10.66 -24.46
C HIS A 182 11.56 9.32 -24.93
N TYR A 183 10.50 8.82 -24.28
CA TYR A 183 9.82 7.61 -24.73
C TYR A 183 9.19 7.78 -26.11
N GLU A 184 8.53 8.91 -26.38
CA GLU A 184 7.96 9.16 -27.70
C GLU A 184 9.02 9.28 -28.80
N ALA A 185 10.16 9.90 -28.47
CA ALA A 185 11.27 10.04 -29.41
C ALA A 185 12.07 8.74 -29.62
N ASN A 186 12.30 7.97 -28.54
CA ASN A 186 13.20 6.82 -28.52
C ASN A 186 12.85 5.79 -27.43
N ALA A 187 11.65 5.21 -27.50
CA ALA A 187 11.15 4.18 -26.58
C ALA A 187 12.13 3.02 -26.28
N PRO A 188 12.93 2.49 -27.24
CA PRO A 188 13.90 1.44 -26.94
C PRO A 188 15.00 1.85 -25.95
N ASP A 189 15.27 3.15 -25.82
CA ASP A 189 16.28 3.67 -24.90
C ASP A 189 15.76 3.91 -23.47
N CYS A 190 14.45 3.73 -23.26
CA CYS A 190 13.77 3.98 -21.99
C CYS A 190 13.72 2.71 -21.13
N ILE A 191 13.66 2.92 -19.80
CA ILE A 191 13.38 1.88 -18.83
C ILE A 191 11.93 2.01 -18.38
N ILE A 192 11.16 0.94 -18.58
CA ILE A 192 9.79 0.84 -18.09
C ILE A 192 9.81 -0.02 -16.82
N PHE A 193 9.50 0.58 -15.67
CA PHE A 193 9.57 -0.07 -14.37
C PHE A 193 8.21 -0.08 -13.69
N THR A 194 7.82 -1.21 -13.14
CA THR A 194 6.56 -1.38 -12.40
C THR A 194 6.84 -2.19 -11.14
N SER A 195 6.12 -1.90 -10.07
CA SER A 195 6.27 -2.52 -8.78
C SER A 195 4.97 -3.21 -8.36
N LYS A 196 5.07 -4.45 -7.90
CA LYS A 196 3.94 -5.18 -7.32
C LYS A 196 4.45 -6.02 -6.17
N ARG A 197 3.94 -5.77 -4.95
CA ARG A 197 4.35 -6.51 -3.74
C ARG A 197 4.19 -8.03 -3.88
N THR A 198 3.11 -8.45 -4.53
CA THR A 198 2.79 -9.86 -4.87
C THR A 198 2.32 -9.92 -6.32
N LEU A 199 2.68 -10.95 -7.07
CA LEU A 199 2.37 -11.03 -8.51
C LEU A 199 1.11 -11.83 -8.78
N ARG A 200 1.03 -13.07 -8.29
CA ARG A 200 0.00 -14.06 -8.68
C ARG A 200 -0.23 -14.04 -10.21
N GLU A 201 -1.45 -13.85 -10.68
CA GLU A 201 -1.80 -13.67 -12.10
C GLU A 201 -1.73 -12.21 -12.57
N ARG A 202 -1.63 -11.24 -11.65
CA ARG A 202 -1.73 -9.80 -11.93
C ARG A 202 -0.57 -9.23 -12.72
N TRP A 203 0.56 -9.93 -12.80
CA TRP A 203 1.67 -9.50 -13.67
C TRP A 203 1.26 -9.49 -15.14
N ARG A 204 0.29 -10.31 -15.56
CA ARG A 204 -0.21 -10.32 -16.94
C ARG A 204 -0.82 -8.98 -17.37
N GLN A 205 -1.24 -8.14 -16.43
CA GLN A 205 -1.76 -6.80 -16.70
C GLN A 205 -0.70 -5.87 -17.33
N ILE A 206 0.59 -6.17 -17.17
CA ILE A 206 1.68 -5.39 -17.79
C ILE A 206 2.03 -5.88 -19.19
N VAL A 207 1.60 -7.09 -19.55
CA VAL A 207 1.82 -7.65 -20.88
C VAL A 207 0.94 -6.88 -21.84
N THR A 208 1.59 -6.13 -22.72
CA THR A 208 0.92 -5.29 -23.71
C THR A 208 1.45 -5.61 -25.09
N GLU A 209 0.52 -5.90 -26.00
CA GLU A 209 0.82 -6.05 -27.42
C GLU A 209 1.24 -4.69 -27.98
N GLY A 210 2.38 -4.63 -28.67
CA GLY A 210 2.82 -3.41 -29.38
C GLY A 210 3.65 -2.40 -28.59
N THR A 211 3.99 -2.67 -27.32
CA THR A 211 4.91 -1.78 -26.56
C THR A 211 6.26 -1.63 -27.25
N ARG A 212 6.63 -0.39 -27.59
CA ARG A 212 7.86 -0.02 -28.32
C ARG A 212 9.16 -0.17 -27.50
N GLY A 213 9.07 -0.41 -26.20
CA GLY A 213 10.23 -0.59 -25.30
C GLY A 213 10.98 -1.92 -25.49
N LEU A 214 12.22 -1.98 -24.98
CA LEU A 214 13.05 -3.20 -24.99
C LEU A 214 12.53 -4.30 -24.05
N GLY A 215 11.75 -3.92 -23.04
CA GLY A 215 11.16 -4.83 -22.06
C GLY A 215 10.62 -4.08 -20.85
N PHE A 216 10.13 -4.83 -19.87
CA PHE A 216 9.62 -4.30 -18.60
C PHE A 216 10.46 -4.82 -17.44
N TYR A 217 10.71 -3.97 -16.46
CA TYR A 217 11.23 -4.36 -15.15
C TYR A 217 10.07 -4.41 -14.16
N LEU A 218 9.84 -5.57 -13.57
CA LEU A 218 8.78 -5.82 -12.60
C LEU A 218 9.39 -6.09 -11.24
N ALA A 219 9.43 -5.07 -10.38
CA ALA A 219 9.85 -5.22 -9.00
C ALA A 219 8.81 -5.97 -8.17
N THR A 220 9.26 -6.89 -7.33
CA THR A 220 8.41 -7.67 -6.45
C THR A 220 9.15 -8.20 -5.23
N MET A 221 8.37 -8.57 -4.23
CA MET A 221 8.82 -9.22 -3.01
C MET A 221 8.22 -10.63 -2.88
N ASP A 222 7.69 -11.15 -3.99
CA ASP A 222 7.03 -12.46 -4.08
C ASP A 222 8.07 -13.58 -4.20
N GLU A 223 8.10 -14.49 -3.22
CA GLU A 223 8.94 -15.70 -3.24
C GLU A 223 8.26 -16.90 -3.94
N GLY A 224 7.00 -16.74 -4.36
CA GLY A 224 6.12 -17.80 -4.85
C GLY A 224 5.96 -17.88 -6.37
N ILE A 225 6.77 -17.17 -7.14
CA ILE A 225 6.70 -17.17 -8.61
C ILE A 225 7.16 -18.52 -9.15
N SER A 226 6.31 -19.20 -9.90
CA SER A 226 6.63 -20.50 -10.48
C SER A 226 7.57 -20.39 -11.69
N LYS A 227 8.33 -21.45 -11.98
CA LYS A 227 9.18 -21.51 -13.18
C LYS A 227 8.39 -21.30 -14.49
N ALA A 228 7.16 -21.80 -14.55
CA ALA A 228 6.29 -21.59 -15.71
C ALA A 228 5.95 -20.10 -15.90
N GLN A 229 5.60 -19.40 -14.82
CA GLN A 229 5.36 -17.94 -14.86
C GLN A 229 6.63 -17.17 -15.23
N LEU A 230 7.79 -17.53 -14.66
CA LEU A 230 9.06 -16.88 -14.98
C LEU A 230 9.46 -17.06 -16.45
N ASN A 231 9.28 -18.27 -16.99
CA ASN A 231 9.48 -18.53 -18.41
C ASN A 231 8.53 -17.66 -19.25
N GLU A 232 7.25 -17.60 -18.88
CA GLU A 232 6.27 -16.79 -19.61
C GLU A 232 6.62 -15.29 -19.58
N MET A 233 7.03 -14.78 -18.41
CA MET A 233 7.55 -13.41 -18.26
C MET A 233 8.75 -13.18 -19.18
N GLN A 234 9.69 -14.12 -19.25
CA GLN A 234 10.85 -14.03 -20.13
C GLN A 234 10.45 -13.93 -21.61
N HIS A 235 9.49 -14.76 -22.06
CA HIS A 235 8.97 -14.70 -23.44
C HIS A 235 8.31 -13.35 -23.75
N ASN A 236 7.73 -12.70 -22.74
CA ASN A 236 7.12 -11.38 -22.84
C ASN A 236 8.11 -10.23 -22.55
N ARG A 237 9.43 -10.48 -22.51
CA ARG A 237 10.48 -9.48 -22.23
C ARG A 237 10.29 -8.78 -20.87
N ILE A 238 9.80 -9.51 -19.88
CA ILE A 238 9.67 -9.04 -18.49
C ILE A 238 10.84 -9.59 -17.68
N PHE A 239 11.61 -8.67 -17.10
CA PHE A 239 12.64 -8.93 -16.12
C PHE A 239 12.06 -8.70 -14.73
N VAL A 240 12.11 -9.71 -13.87
CA VAL A 240 11.65 -9.60 -12.49
C VAL A 240 12.80 -9.04 -11.65
N VAL A 241 12.55 -8.01 -10.86
CA VAL A 241 13.52 -7.44 -9.92
C VAL A 241 13.07 -7.78 -8.50
N VAL A 242 13.94 -8.42 -7.72
CA VAL A 242 13.67 -8.82 -6.33
C VAL A 242 14.84 -8.40 -5.43
N PRO A 243 14.67 -8.36 -4.10
CA PRO A 243 15.83 -8.23 -3.21
C PRO A 243 16.83 -9.38 -3.39
N GLU A 244 18.13 -9.11 -3.20
CA GLU A 244 19.22 -10.09 -3.34
C GLU A 244 18.99 -11.35 -2.50
N GLN A 245 18.42 -11.18 -1.29
CA GLN A 245 18.07 -12.30 -0.42
C GLN A 245 17.03 -13.24 -1.05
N ILE A 246 16.03 -12.70 -1.76
CA ILE A 246 15.02 -13.49 -2.47
C ILE A 246 15.63 -14.12 -3.72
N LYS A 247 16.43 -13.35 -4.48
CA LYS A 247 17.14 -13.83 -5.67
C LYS A 247 17.98 -15.05 -5.33
N THR A 248 18.87 -14.94 -4.34
CA THR A 248 19.79 -16.00 -3.92
C THR A 248 19.03 -17.22 -3.38
N LYS A 249 18.00 -17.01 -2.55
CA LYS A 249 17.27 -18.11 -1.89
C LYS A 249 16.35 -18.89 -2.83
N LYS A 250 15.74 -18.24 -3.83
CA LYS A 250 14.64 -18.82 -4.62
C LYS A 250 14.93 -18.90 -6.12
N TYR A 251 15.75 -18.01 -6.65
CA TYR A 251 15.84 -17.76 -8.09
C TYR A 251 17.28 -17.63 -8.60
N SER A 252 18.27 -18.20 -7.91
CA SER A 252 19.71 -18.01 -8.21
C SER A 252 20.04 -18.22 -9.69
N GLU A 253 19.57 -19.35 -10.25
CA GLU A 253 19.83 -19.77 -11.63
C GLU A 253 18.90 -19.15 -12.67
N THR A 254 17.91 -18.34 -12.26
CA THR A 254 16.91 -17.81 -13.20
C THR A 254 17.39 -16.50 -13.82
N VAL A 255 17.67 -16.52 -15.12
CA VAL A 255 18.36 -15.42 -15.83
C VAL A 255 17.53 -14.14 -15.87
N ASN A 256 16.20 -14.23 -16.05
CA ASN A 256 15.30 -13.06 -16.08
C ASN A 256 14.82 -12.62 -14.69
N VAL A 257 15.48 -13.07 -13.62
CA VAL A 257 15.29 -12.54 -12.27
C VAL A 257 16.58 -11.85 -11.85
N LEU A 258 16.49 -10.57 -11.52
CA LEU A 258 17.60 -9.70 -11.13
C LEU A 258 17.45 -9.33 -9.65
N SER A 259 18.56 -9.08 -8.97
CA SER A 259 18.53 -8.29 -7.74
C SER A 259 18.41 -6.80 -8.06
N PHE A 260 18.01 -5.96 -7.09
CA PHE A 260 18.05 -4.50 -7.29
C PHE A 260 19.48 -4.02 -7.58
N THR A 261 20.47 -4.53 -6.84
CA THR A 261 21.89 -4.22 -7.09
C THR A 261 22.28 -4.49 -8.53
N ARG A 262 21.90 -5.66 -9.07
CA ARG A 262 22.18 -5.99 -10.46
C ARG A 262 21.39 -5.12 -11.42
N PHE A 263 20.13 -4.82 -11.12
CA PHE A 263 19.33 -3.90 -11.93
C PHE A 263 19.99 -2.51 -12.04
N PHE A 264 20.48 -1.96 -10.94
CA PHE A 264 21.18 -0.68 -10.95
C PHE A 264 22.47 -0.74 -11.77
N ASN A 265 23.34 -1.69 -11.47
CA ASN A 265 24.68 -1.73 -12.07
C ASN A 265 24.65 -2.08 -13.56
N ASP A 266 23.78 -3.01 -13.98
CA ASP A 266 23.78 -3.53 -15.35
C ASP A 266 22.82 -2.77 -16.28
N TYR A 267 21.81 -2.08 -15.74
CA TYR A 267 20.72 -1.51 -16.55
C TYR A 267 20.45 -0.04 -16.26
N LEU A 268 20.13 0.34 -15.01
CA LEU A 268 19.69 1.71 -14.71
C LEU A 268 20.84 2.73 -14.74
N ASP A 269 21.94 2.49 -14.02
CA ASP A 269 23.07 3.42 -13.97
C ASP A 269 23.72 3.60 -15.35
N PRO A 270 23.95 2.53 -16.15
CA PRO A 270 24.42 2.69 -17.53
C PRO A 270 23.44 3.46 -18.44
N ALA A 271 22.13 3.35 -18.20
CA ALA A 271 21.13 4.12 -18.93
C ALA A 271 21.18 5.60 -18.56
N VAL A 272 21.22 5.92 -17.27
CA VAL A 272 21.35 7.29 -16.75
C VAL A 272 22.59 7.97 -17.33
N GLU A 273 23.73 7.29 -17.33
CA GLU A 273 24.97 7.86 -17.88
C GLU A 273 24.90 8.06 -19.40
N ARG A 274 24.22 7.16 -20.11
CA ARG A 274 23.97 7.32 -21.54
C ARG A 274 23.04 8.51 -21.82
N TRP A 275 21.97 8.67 -21.06
CA TRP A 275 21.03 9.79 -21.18
C TRP A 275 21.73 11.13 -20.91
N ARG A 276 22.57 11.21 -19.87
CA ARG A 276 23.35 12.42 -19.54
C ARG A 276 24.30 12.80 -20.67
N ARG A 277 25.09 11.83 -21.17
CA ARG A 277 26.03 12.05 -22.29
C ARG A 277 25.33 12.52 -23.57
N ASN A 278 24.08 12.09 -23.77
CA ASN A 278 23.28 12.50 -24.93
C ASN A 278 22.46 13.78 -24.70
N GLY A 279 22.57 14.41 -23.52
CA GLY A 279 21.82 15.63 -23.19
C GLY A 279 20.31 15.43 -22.98
N VAL A 280 19.87 14.19 -22.75
CA VAL A 280 18.46 13.85 -22.45
C VAL A 280 18.08 14.28 -21.03
N ILE A 281 19.04 14.20 -20.12
CA ILE A 281 18.92 14.64 -18.72
C ILE A 281 20.13 15.52 -18.38
N SER A 282 19.97 16.39 -17.38
CA SER A 282 21.02 17.29 -16.88
C SER A 282 22.12 16.57 -16.10
#